data_AF-A0A1F8NTD3-F1
#
_entry.id   AF-A0A1F8NTD3-F1
#
_cell.length_a   1.000
_cell.length_b   1.000
_cell.length_c   1.000
_cell.angle_alpha   90.00
_cell.angle_beta   90.00
_cell.angle_gamma   90.00
#
_symmetry.space_group_name_H-M   'P 1'
#
loop_
_entity.id
_entity.type
_entity.pdbx_description
1 polymer ?
#
loop_
_entity_poly.entity_id
_entity_poly.type
_entity_poly.pdbx_seq_one_letter_code
_entity_poly.pdbx_strand_id
1 'polypeptide(L)'
;MTTFSKLKLSGSTDGKQIKVVPTATAGTLIHTAHASALDEIWLWVDSSHNASVLLTIEYGGVTDPDTIIELNVPALGTASTDGLKLIVPGLLLTNSLVVRAFASVANVLKISGFVNRIA
;
A
#
# COMPACT_ATOMS: atom_id res chain seq x y z
N MET A 1 -11.45 -19.70 19.61
CA MET A 1 -11.42 -18.24 19.81
C MET A 1 -10.56 -17.67 18.70
N THR A 2 -11.09 -16.74 17.92
CA THR A 2 -10.31 -16.10 16.85
C THR A 2 -9.25 -15.20 17.45
N THR A 3 -8.02 -15.30 16.96
CA THR A 3 -6.88 -14.49 17.37
C THR A 3 -6.61 -13.38 16.36
N PHE A 4 -6.30 -12.19 16.87
CA PHE A 4 -5.88 -11.06 16.06
C PHE A 4 -4.41 -10.76 16.34
N SER A 5 -3.54 -10.96 15.35
CA SER A 5 -2.11 -10.67 15.44
C SER A 5 -1.76 -9.45 14.61
N LYS A 6 -1.22 -8.39 15.22
CA LYS A 6 -0.74 -7.21 14.50
C LYS A 6 0.65 -7.46 13.94
N LEU A 7 0.81 -7.32 12.63
CA LEU A 7 2.04 -7.64 11.89
C LEU A 7 2.49 -6.45 11.06
N LYS A 8 3.82 -6.38 10.81
CA LYS A 8 4.39 -5.47 9.81
C LYS A 8 3.99 -5.91 8.39
N LEU A 9 3.99 -4.96 7.46
CA LEU A 9 3.92 -5.28 6.03
C LEU A 9 5.08 -6.18 5.64
N SER A 10 4.82 -7.27 4.91
CA SER A 10 5.87 -8.23 4.56
C SER A 10 6.90 -7.69 3.56
N GLY A 11 6.57 -6.65 2.79
CA GLY A 11 7.52 -5.93 1.94
C GLY A 11 8.38 -4.91 2.69
N SER A 12 8.13 -4.70 3.98
CA SER A 12 8.84 -3.71 4.80
C SER A 12 10.07 -4.30 5.50
N THR A 13 11.16 -3.53 5.50
CA THR A 13 12.30 -3.78 6.38
C THR A 13 11.99 -3.27 7.79
N ASP A 14 11.57 -4.18 8.66
CA ASP A 14 11.36 -3.93 10.09
C ASP A 14 10.41 -2.75 10.41
N GLY A 15 9.34 -2.62 9.62
CA GLY A 15 8.31 -1.60 9.82
C GLY A 15 8.64 -0.24 9.22
N LYS A 16 9.81 -0.08 8.55
CA LYS A 16 10.13 1.12 7.78
C LYS A 16 9.19 1.31 6.60
N GLN A 17 9.06 2.55 6.14
CA GLN A 17 8.30 2.86 4.94
C GLN A 17 8.91 2.18 3.71
N ILE A 18 8.05 1.75 2.79
CA ILE A 18 8.40 1.13 1.52
C ILE A 18 8.35 2.21 0.43
N LYS A 19 9.48 2.47 -0.22
CA LYS A 19 9.54 3.44 -1.33
C LYS A 19 8.92 2.86 -2.60
N VAL A 20 8.02 3.60 -3.23
CA VAL A 20 7.43 3.24 -4.52
C VAL A 20 8.38 3.67 -5.64
N VAL A 21 8.84 2.72 -6.44
CA VAL A 21 9.87 2.94 -7.48
C VAL A 21 9.33 2.74 -8.90
N PRO A 22 8.57 1.67 -9.21
CA PRO A 22 8.06 1.46 -10.57
C PRO A 22 7.07 2.54 -10.99
N THR A 23 7.04 2.79 -12.30
CA THR A 23 6.07 3.69 -12.95
C THR A 23 5.04 2.96 -13.82
N ALA A 24 5.03 1.63 -13.75
CA ALA A 24 4.10 0.75 -14.45
C ALA A 24 3.96 -0.57 -13.67
N THR A 25 2.97 -1.37 -14.07
CA THR A 25 2.78 -2.74 -13.56
C THR A 25 3.96 -3.66 -13.93
N ALA A 26 4.39 -4.60 -13.09
CA ALA A 26 3.98 -4.79 -11.69
C ALA A 26 4.74 -3.86 -10.75
N GLY A 27 4.07 -3.38 -9.69
CA GLY A 27 4.61 -2.42 -8.76
C GLY A 27 5.59 -2.96 -7.71
N THR A 28 6.08 -2.07 -6.84
CA THR A 28 6.83 -2.41 -5.63
C THR A 28 6.00 -3.34 -4.74
N LEU A 29 6.59 -4.42 -4.25
CA LEU A 29 5.96 -5.31 -3.27
C LEU A 29 5.65 -4.56 -1.97
N ILE A 30 4.37 -4.50 -1.58
CA ILE A 30 3.93 -3.92 -0.31
C ILE A 30 3.68 -5.03 0.71
N HIS A 31 2.88 -6.02 0.35
CA HIS A 31 2.57 -7.15 1.23
C HIS A 31 2.17 -8.40 0.44
N THR A 32 2.46 -9.57 1.00
CA THR A 32 1.96 -10.87 0.56
C THR A 32 1.03 -11.38 1.66
N ALA A 33 -0.24 -11.55 1.33
CA ALA A 33 -1.24 -12.03 2.27
C ALA A 33 -0.92 -13.44 2.76
N HIS A 34 -1.47 -13.81 3.90
CA HIS A 34 -1.38 -15.16 4.41
C HIS A 34 -2.06 -16.17 3.47
N ALA A 35 -1.60 -17.43 3.52
CA ALA A 35 -2.15 -18.49 2.66
C ALA A 35 -3.60 -18.86 3.02
N SER A 36 -3.91 -18.96 4.31
CA SER A 36 -5.22 -19.44 4.81
C SER A 36 -5.96 -18.45 5.71
N ALA A 37 -5.27 -17.84 6.69
CA ALA A 37 -5.80 -16.74 7.49
C ALA A 37 -6.15 -15.50 6.64
N LEU A 38 -7.06 -14.67 7.15
CA LEU A 38 -7.38 -13.37 6.56
C LEU A 38 -6.42 -12.32 7.09
N ASP A 39 -5.95 -11.44 6.20
CA ASP A 39 -5.15 -10.28 6.53
C ASP A 39 -5.97 -9.01 6.28
N GLU A 40 -6.24 -8.25 7.35
CA GLU A 40 -6.82 -6.91 7.27
C GLU A 40 -5.69 -5.89 7.10
N ILE A 41 -5.58 -5.30 5.91
CA ILE A 41 -4.44 -4.51 5.47
C ILE A 41 -4.78 -3.02 5.59
N TRP A 42 -3.96 -2.29 6.34
CA TRP A 42 -4.04 -0.85 6.51
C TRP A 42 -2.82 -0.17 5.92
N LEU A 43 -3.01 0.70 4.92
CA LEU A 43 -1.93 1.40 4.23
C LEU A 43 -2.12 2.91 4.27
N TRP A 44 -1.02 3.62 4.47
CA TRP A 44 -0.90 5.07 4.31
C TRP A 44 0.21 5.42 3.33
N VAL A 45 0.09 6.55 2.65
CA VAL A 45 1.12 7.12 1.79
C VAL A 45 1.61 8.46 2.31
N ASP A 46 2.91 8.70 2.18
CA ASP A 46 3.56 10.00 2.35
C ASP A 46 4.25 10.39 1.04
N SER A 47 4.10 11.65 0.63
CA SER A 47 4.71 12.22 -0.58
C SER A 47 5.86 13.15 -0.22
N SER A 48 6.97 13.04 -0.96
CA SER A 48 8.05 14.02 -0.94
C SER A 48 8.11 14.86 -2.23
N HIS A 49 7.07 14.84 -3.05
CA HIS A 49 7.02 15.60 -4.30
C HIS A 49 6.29 16.93 -4.13
N ASN A 50 6.71 17.96 -4.87
CA ASN A 50 6.08 19.28 -4.90
C ASN A 50 4.94 19.39 -5.93
N ALA A 51 4.53 18.27 -6.53
CA ALA A 51 3.40 18.15 -7.44
C ALA A 51 2.55 16.93 -7.09
N SER A 52 1.31 16.92 -7.55
CA SER A 52 0.40 15.79 -7.38
C SER A 52 0.91 14.56 -8.13
N VAL A 53 0.84 13.38 -7.51
CA VAL A 53 1.32 12.11 -8.08
C VAL A 53 0.20 11.09 -8.06
N LEU A 54 -0.07 10.47 -9.21
CA LEU A 54 -1.00 9.34 -9.28
C LEU A 54 -0.31 8.11 -8.67
N LEU A 55 -0.91 7.58 -7.62
CA LEU A 55 -0.55 6.31 -7.00
C LEU A 55 -1.55 5.25 -7.44
N THR A 56 -1.03 4.09 -7.84
CA THR A 56 -1.84 2.93 -8.20
C THR A 56 -1.46 1.77 -7.30
N ILE A 57 -2.45 1.21 -6.60
CA ILE A 57 -2.33 -0.01 -5.80
C ILE A 57 -2.91 -1.17 -6.58
N GLU A 58 -2.10 -2.21 -6.72
CA GLU A 58 -2.44 -3.51 -7.30
C GLU A 58 -2.81 -4.43 -6.13
N TYR A 59 -4.11 -4.61 -5.87
CA TYR A 59 -4.61 -5.28 -4.67
C TYR A 59 -5.04 -6.71 -4.97
N GLY A 60 -4.14 -7.67 -4.74
CA GLY A 60 -4.42 -9.09 -4.94
C GLY A 60 -4.36 -9.57 -6.40
N GLY A 61 -3.97 -8.69 -7.32
CA GLY A 61 -3.79 -8.97 -8.73
C GLY A 61 -3.26 -7.73 -9.47
N VAL A 62 -3.10 -7.83 -10.78
CA VAL A 62 -2.60 -6.74 -11.66
C VAL A 62 -3.55 -6.43 -12.83
N THR A 63 -4.77 -6.96 -12.78
CA THR A 63 -5.76 -6.80 -13.85
C THR A 63 -6.56 -5.52 -13.62
N ASP A 64 -6.51 -4.60 -14.57
CA ASP A 64 -7.31 -3.37 -14.59
C ASP A 64 -8.68 -3.65 -15.25
N PRO A 65 -9.82 -3.22 -14.66
CA PRO A 65 -9.99 -2.50 -13.40
C PRO A 65 -10.20 -3.38 -12.17
N ASP A 66 -10.25 -4.71 -12.36
CA ASP A 66 -10.69 -5.67 -11.35
C ASP A 66 -9.93 -5.60 -10.02
N THR A 67 -8.62 -5.33 -10.06
CA THR A 67 -7.72 -5.38 -8.90
C THR A 67 -6.95 -4.09 -8.66
N ILE A 68 -7.40 -2.98 -9.23
CA ILE A 68 -6.67 -1.70 -9.21
C ILE A 68 -7.39 -0.67 -8.34
N ILE A 69 -6.63 0.04 -7.50
CA ILE A 69 -7.10 1.19 -6.71
C ILE A 69 -6.20 2.38 -7.04
N GLU A 70 -6.79 3.45 -7.56
CA GLU A 70 -6.06 4.66 -7.94
C GLU A 70 -6.38 5.82 -6.99
N LEU A 71 -5.34 6.58 -6.64
CA LEU A 71 -5.46 7.78 -5.82
C LEU A 71 -4.47 8.83 -6.30
N ASN A 72 -4.96 10.06 -6.50
CA ASN A 72 -4.08 11.19 -6.71
C ASN A 72 -3.57 11.70 -5.35
N VAL A 73 -2.27 11.53 -5.09
CA VAL A 73 -1.61 11.96 -3.87
C VAL A 73 -1.23 13.44 -4.01
N PRO A 74 -1.75 14.35 -3.16
CA PRO A 74 -1.42 15.77 -3.20
C PRO A 74 0.08 16.08 -3.10
N ALA A 75 0.45 17.25 -3.62
CA ALA A 75 1.78 17.82 -3.48
C ALA A 75 2.11 18.16 -2.01
N LEU A 76 3.37 17.93 -1.63
CA LEU A 76 3.95 18.42 -0.39
C LEU A 76 3.96 19.96 -0.38
N GLY A 77 3.67 20.55 0.78
CA GLY A 77 3.65 21.99 1.01
C GLY A 77 2.33 22.66 0.63
N THR A 78 1.32 21.89 0.19
CA THR A 78 -0.03 22.42 0.06
C THR A 78 -0.68 22.37 1.44
N ALA A 79 -1.02 23.53 1.99
CA ALA A 79 -1.56 23.65 3.34
C ALA A 79 -2.71 22.63 3.56
N SER A 80 -2.58 21.82 4.63
CA SER A 80 -3.50 20.73 5.02
C SER A 80 -3.40 19.41 4.24
N THR A 81 -2.45 19.25 3.32
CA THR A 81 -2.25 17.96 2.62
C THR A 81 -0.92 17.28 2.94
N ASP A 82 -0.17 17.75 3.91
CA ASP A 82 1.11 17.14 4.27
C ASP A 82 0.94 15.97 5.25
N GLY A 83 1.89 15.03 5.19
CA GLY A 83 1.93 13.85 6.04
C GLY A 83 1.18 12.64 5.48
N LEU A 84 0.97 11.66 6.36
CA LEU A 84 0.43 10.35 6.01
C LEU A 84 -1.06 10.43 5.64
N LYS A 85 -1.41 9.87 4.48
CA LYS A 85 -2.79 9.77 3.97
C LYS A 85 -3.22 8.33 3.90
N LEU A 86 -4.39 8.00 4.45
CA LEU A 86 -4.95 6.66 4.38
C LEU A 86 -5.31 6.32 2.93
N ILE A 87 -4.83 5.18 2.43
CA ILE A 87 -5.07 4.72 1.05
C ILE A 87 -5.79 3.37 0.98
N VAL A 88 -5.57 2.49 1.96
CA VAL A 88 -6.30 1.22 2.09
C VAL A 88 -6.85 1.16 3.52
N PRO A 89 -8.19 1.32 3.69
CA PRO A 89 -8.82 1.40 5.00
C PRO A 89 -9.24 0.02 5.53
N GLY A 90 -8.26 -0.87 5.78
CA GLY A 90 -8.54 -2.18 6.39
C GLY A 90 -9.25 -3.16 5.44
N LEU A 91 -8.80 -3.24 4.19
CA LEU A 91 -9.32 -4.23 3.24
C LEU A 91 -8.78 -5.63 3.56
N LEU A 92 -9.57 -6.66 3.28
CA LEU A 92 -9.22 -8.05 3.56
C LEU A 92 -8.57 -8.72 2.34
N LEU A 93 -7.54 -9.53 2.58
CA LEU A 93 -6.91 -10.37 1.55
C LEU A 93 -6.44 -11.71 2.15
N THR A 94 -6.40 -12.76 1.32
CA THR A 94 -5.89 -14.10 1.69
C THR A 94 -5.35 -14.83 0.46
N ASN A 95 -5.07 -16.13 0.57
CA ASN A 95 -4.63 -16.99 -0.52
C ASN A 95 -3.27 -16.61 -1.13
N SER A 96 -2.34 -16.12 -0.30
CA SER A 96 -1.00 -15.70 -0.73
C SER A 96 -0.98 -14.64 -1.84
N LEU A 97 -2.09 -13.94 -2.04
CA LEU A 97 -2.22 -12.86 -3.00
C LEU A 97 -1.36 -11.67 -2.57
N VAL A 98 -0.91 -10.91 -3.56
CA VAL A 98 0.11 -9.89 -3.36
C VAL A 98 -0.48 -8.50 -3.58
N VAL A 99 -0.15 -7.59 -2.68
CA VAL A 99 -0.37 -6.15 -2.82
C VAL A 99 0.90 -5.48 -3.32
N ARG A 100 0.77 -4.72 -4.41
CA ARG A 100 1.86 -3.95 -5.02
C ARG A 100 1.45 -2.50 -5.23
N ALA A 101 2.43 -1.64 -5.48
CA ALA A 101 2.19 -0.23 -5.77
C ALA A 101 3.16 0.32 -6.83
N PHE A 102 2.65 1.11 -7.78
CA PHE A 102 3.45 1.93 -8.69
C PHE A 102 2.89 3.35 -8.73
N ALA A 103 3.65 4.30 -9.26
CA ALA A 103 3.25 5.70 -9.28
C ALA A 103 3.62 6.39 -10.60
N SER A 104 2.94 7.47 -10.96
CA SER A 104 3.27 8.23 -12.17
C SER A 104 4.68 8.87 -12.14
N VAL A 105 5.28 8.98 -10.94
CA VAL A 105 6.65 9.47 -10.73
C VAL A 105 7.38 8.54 -9.76
N ALA A 106 8.58 8.09 -10.16
CA ALA A 106 9.39 7.19 -9.35
C ALA A 106 9.99 7.89 -8.12
N ASN A 107 10.21 7.14 -7.03
CA ASN A 107 11.00 7.55 -5.87
C ASN A 107 10.47 8.74 -5.04
N VAL A 108 9.21 9.14 -5.24
CA VAL A 108 8.62 10.28 -4.50
C VAL A 108 7.52 9.91 -3.52
N LEU A 109 6.99 8.68 -3.60
CA LEU A 109 5.98 8.17 -2.68
C LEU A 109 6.55 7.07 -1.78
N LYS A 110 6.11 7.07 -0.51
CA LYS A 110 6.50 6.09 0.50
C LYS A 110 5.24 5.56 1.18
N ILE A 111 5.13 4.24 1.31
CA ILE A 111 3.97 3.57 1.92
C ILE A 111 4.36 3.02 3.30
N SER A 112 3.54 3.29 4.31
CA SER A 112 3.59 2.66 5.63
C SER A 112 2.29 1.92 5.92
N GLY A 113 2.30 1.03 6.91
CA GLY A 113 1.10 0.30 7.27
C GLY A 113 1.35 -0.86 8.20
N PHE A 114 0.28 -1.60 8.46
CA PHE A 114 0.29 -2.82 9.25
C PHE A 114 -0.81 -3.76 8.76
N VAL A 115 -0.78 -4.98 9.26
CA VAL A 115 -1.79 -6.02 9.01
C VAL A 115 -2.33 -6.51 10.33
N ASN A 116 -3.65 -6.65 10.46
CA ASN A 116 -4.24 -7.48 11.51
C ASN A 116 -4.57 -8.85 10.91
N ARG A 117 -3.82 -9.87 11.31
CA ARG A 117 -4.08 -11.25 10.89
C ARG A 117 -5.15 -11.87 11.76
N ILE A 118 -6.17 -12.43 11.11
CA ILE A 118 -7.34 -13.05 11.72
C ILE A 118 -7.24 -14.56 11.51
N ALA A 119 -6.95 -15.32 12.59
CA ALA A 119 -6.73 -16.77 12.56
C ALA A 119 -7.40 -17.49 13.73
#